data_AF-A0A9Q3YU15-F1
#
_entry.id   AF-A0A9Q3YU15-F1
#
_cell.length_a   1.000
_cell.length_b   1.000
_cell.length_c   1.000
_cell.angle_alpha   90.00
_cell.angle_beta   90.00
_cell.angle_gamma   90.00
#
_symmetry.space_group_name_H-M   'P 1'
#
loop_
_entity.id
_entity.type
_entity.pdbx_description
1 polymer ?
#
loop_
_entity_poly.entity_id
_entity_poly.type
_entity_poly.pdbx_seq_one_letter_code
_entity_poly.pdbx_strand_id
1 'polypeptide(L)'
;MKSLLAAATFILVLLTSCAPKATPVAQAPKSATSTAEQIAQGKTIFETACNRCHKLYEPTQFTSVQWVGIMNAMAPKAKLTDEQHQWVYDYLVSVKK
;
A
#
# COMPACT_ATOMS: atom_id res chain seq x y z
N MET A 1 -11.91 -3.71 -75.59
CA MET A 1 -12.13 -4.38 -74.28
C MET A 1 -10.75 -4.71 -73.73
N LYS A 2 -10.22 -3.90 -72.80
CA LYS A 2 -10.23 -4.11 -71.32
C LYS A 2 -9.49 -5.41 -70.97
N SER A 3 -8.36 -5.47 -70.25
CA SER A 3 -7.57 -4.55 -69.42
C SER A 3 -6.18 -5.22 -69.26
N LEU A 4 -5.03 -4.57 -69.44
CA LEU A 4 -4.25 -3.80 -68.44
C LEU A 4 -4.12 -4.45 -67.06
N LEU A 5 -2.85 -4.52 -66.58
CA LEU A 5 -2.29 -4.55 -65.20
C LEU A 5 -1.20 -5.64 -65.11
N ALA A 6 0.12 -5.38 -65.10
CA ALA A 6 0.97 -4.47 -64.30
C ALA A 6 1.27 -4.95 -62.87
N ALA A 7 2.51 -4.66 -62.45
CA ALA A 7 3.09 -4.68 -61.11
C ALA A 7 3.66 -6.04 -60.63
N ALA A 8 4.98 -6.25 -60.71
CA ALA A 8 6.05 -5.67 -59.87
C ALA A 8 6.24 -6.47 -58.56
N THR A 9 7.28 -7.30 -58.60
CA THR A 9 7.99 -7.89 -57.47
C THR A 9 8.48 -6.83 -56.49
N PHE A 10 8.06 -6.92 -55.23
CA PHE A 10 8.84 -6.39 -54.11
C PHE A 10 8.59 -7.26 -52.87
N ILE A 11 9.46 -8.26 -52.72
CA ILE A 11 9.65 -8.98 -51.46
C ILE A 11 10.54 -8.07 -50.60
N LEU A 12 10.02 -7.56 -49.48
CA LEU A 12 10.85 -7.40 -48.26
C LEU A 12 10.00 -7.15 -46.99
N VAL A 13 10.00 -8.16 -46.12
CA VAL A 13 10.14 -8.10 -44.66
C VAL A 13 9.26 -7.09 -43.90
N LEU A 14 8.13 -7.60 -43.41
CA LEU A 14 7.28 -7.11 -42.33
C LEU A 14 6.93 -8.40 -41.53
N LEU A 15 7.11 -8.57 -40.22
CA LEU A 15 7.15 -7.65 -39.09
C LEU A 15 8.02 -8.22 -37.95
N THR A 16 8.88 -7.34 -37.45
CA THR A 16 9.26 -7.10 -36.05
C THR A 16 8.84 -8.12 -34.98
N SER A 17 9.86 -8.84 -34.51
CA SER A 17 10.07 -9.47 -33.20
C SER A 17 9.10 -9.03 -32.08
N CYS A 18 8.38 -10.02 -31.54
CA CYS A 18 7.71 -9.94 -30.25
C CYS A 18 8.74 -9.72 -29.14
N ALA A 19 8.94 -8.47 -28.72
CA ALA A 19 9.56 -8.20 -27.43
C ALA A 19 8.50 -8.43 -26.33
N PRO A 20 8.70 -9.35 -25.38
CA PRO A 20 7.89 -9.34 -24.18
C PRO A 20 8.18 -8.03 -23.48
N LYS A 21 7.20 -7.12 -23.47
CA LYS A 21 7.22 -5.96 -22.58
C LYS A 21 7.20 -6.55 -21.18
N ALA A 22 8.38 -6.69 -20.58
CA ALA A 22 8.50 -6.98 -19.17
C ALA A 22 7.82 -5.83 -18.44
N THR A 23 6.55 -6.02 -18.08
CA THR A 23 5.94 -5.29 -16.98
C THR A 23 6.91 -5.43 -15.82
N PRO A 24 7.41 -4.32 -15.25
CA PRO A 24 8.04 -4.41 -13.95
C PRO A 24 6.98 -5.07 -13.08
N VAL A 25 7.28 -6.26 -12.56
CA VAL A 25 6.54 -6.77 -11.41
C VAL A 25 6.68 -5.67 -10.39
N ALA A 26 5.58 -4.93 -10.17
CA ALA A 26 5.49 -4.00 -9.06
C ALA A 26 5.88 -4.84 -7.86
N GLN A 27 7.07 -4.57 -7.31
CA GLN A 27 7.46 -5.16 -6.04
C GLN A 27 6.32 -4.78 -5.11
N ALA A 28 5.57 -5.79 -4.64
CA ALA A 28 4.60 -5.57 -3.59
C ALA A 28 5.33 -4.73 -2.54
N PRO A 29 4.80 -3.54 -2.16
CA PRO A 29 5.50 -2.69 -1.23
C PRO A 29 5.74 -3.56 0.01
N LYS A 30 7.00 -3.91 0.26
CA LYS A 30 7.39 -4.41 1.57
C LYS A 30 6.87 -3.33 2.51
N SER A 31 5.94 -3.67 3.41
CA SER A 31 5.39 -2.72 4.38
C SER A 31 6.54 -1.89 4.91
N ALA A 32 6.66 -0.66 4.44
CA ALA A 32 7.75 0.19 4.83
C ALA A 32 7.44 0.53 6.27
N THR A 33 8.27 0.05 7.19
CA THR A 33 8.19 0.47 8.59
C THR A 33 8.13 1.99 8.62
N SER A 34 7.18 2.53 9.40
CA SER A 34 6.98 3.98 9.51
C SER A 34 8.28 4.69 9.91
N THR A 35 8.50 5.90 9.38
CA THR A 35 9.60 6.76 9.85
C THR A 35 9.37 7.22 11.29
N ALA A 36 10.38 7.78 11.94
CA ALA A 36 10.24 8.32 13.29
C ALA A 36 9.17 9.42 13.38
N GLU A 37 9.07 10.27 12.35
CA GLU A 37 8.06 11.32 12.25
C GLU A 37 6.65 10.73 12.12
N GLN A 38 6.50 9.70 11.30
CA GLN A 38 5.23 8.99 11.14
C GLN A 38 4.81 8.29 12.43
N ILE A 39 5.75 7.68 13.17
CA ILE A 39 5.47 7.10 14.50
C ILE A 39 5.02 8.18 15.48
N ALA A 40 5.66 9.36 15.48
CA ALA A 40 5.24 10.49 16.31
C ALA A 40 3.82 11.01 15.94
N GLN A 41 3.48 11.01 14.65
CA GLN A 41 2.12 11.27 14.19
C GLN A 41 1.15 10.18 14.66
N GLY A 42 1.54 8.90 14.58
CA GLY A 42 0.79 7.77 15.11
C GLY A 42 0.46 7.92 16.59
N LYS A 43 1.43 8.35 17.41
CA LYS A 43 1.19 8.71 18.83
C LYS A 43 0.13 9.80 18.97
N THR A 44 0.27 10.87 18.21
CA THR A 44 -0.66 12.02 18.27
C THR A 44 -2.08 11.58 17.90
N ILE A 45 -2.23 10.77 16.85
CA ILE A 45 -3.53 10.21 16.43
C ILE A 45 -4.08 9.30 17.53
N PHE A 46 -3.25 8.42 18.10
CA PHE A 46 -3.68 7.55 19.19
C PHE A 46 -4.26 8.33 20.38
N GLU A 47 -3.57 9.38 20.83
CA GLU A 47 -3.96 10.19 21.97
C GLU A 47 -5.18 11.10 21.71
N THR A 48 -5.48 11.41 20.46
CA THR A 48 -6.55 12.37 20.10
C THR A 48 -7.78 11.72 19.45
N ALA A 49 -7.62 10.58 18.78
CA ALA A 49 -8.70 9.87 18.10
C ALA A 49 -9.22 8.68 18.90
N CYS A 50 -8.34 7.89 19.52
CA CYS A 50 -8.73 6.63 20.17
C CYS A 50 -9.39 6.81 21.55
N ASN A 51 -9.40 8.03 22.10
CA ASN A 51 -10.08 8.36 23.36
C ASN A 51 -11.50 8.95 23.17
N ARG A 52 -11.97 9.11 21.94
CA ARG A 52 -13.23 9.82 21.64
C ARG A 52 -14.48 8.97 21.93
N CYS A 53 -14.34 7.65 21.92
CA CYS A 53 -15.47 6.71 22.05
C CYS A 53 -15.37 5.80 23.29
N HIS A 54 -14.18 5.60 23.84
CA HIS A 54 -13.92 4.81 25.03
C HIS A 54 -12.61 5.27 25.68
N LYS A 55 -12.27 4.73 26.86
CA LYS A 55 -10.99 5.03 27.51
C LYS A 55 -9.80 4.68 26.60
N LEU A 56 -8.74 5.46 26.68
CA LEU A 56 -7.49 5.14 26.01
C LEU A 56 -6.81 3.97 26.74
N TYR A 57 -6.42 2.94 26.01
CA TYR A 57 -5.72 1.79 26.59
C TYR A 57 -4.21 2.06 26.62
N GLU A 58 -3.50 1.51 27.60
CA GLU A 58 -2.04 1.63 27.61
C GLU A 58 -1.42 0.85 26.44
N PRO A 59 -0.47 1.43 25.66
CA PRO A 59 0.18 0.74 24.54
C PRO A 59 0.77 -0.62 24.90
N THR A 60 1.27 -0.76 26.13
CA THR A 60 1.91 -1.97 26.65
C THR A 60 0.94 -3.01 27.21
N GLN A 61 -0.38 -2.72 27.21
CA GLN A 61 -1.40 -3.61 27.76
C GLN A 61 -1.63 -4.85 26.89
N PHE A 62 -1.42 -4.73 25.58
CA PHE A 62 -1.63 -5.82 24.62
C PHE A 62 -0.34 -6.17 23.87
N THR A 63 -0.25 -7.40 23.37
CA THR A 63 0.85 -7.82 22.51
C THR A 63 0.71 -7.23 21.10
N SER A 64 1.79 -7.20 20.32
CA SER A 64 1.74 -6.75 18.93
C SER A 64 0.69 -7.50 18.10
N VAL A 65 0.57 -8.82 18.27
CA VAL A 65 -0.43 -9.66 17.59
C VAL A 65 -1.86 -9.30 18.00
N GLN A 66 -2.10 -9.00 19.28
CA GLN A 66 -3.41 -8.57 19.75
C GLN A 66 -3.79 -7.19 19.17
N TRP A 67 -2.82 -6.28 19.09
CA TRP A 67 -3.03 -4.96 18.50
C TRP A 67 -3.47 -5.01 17.03
N VAL A 68 -3.04 -6.00 16.24
CA VAL A 68 -3.52 -6.17 14.85
C VAL A 68 -5.05 -6.28 14.81
N GLY A 69 -5.64 -7.17 15.61
CA GLY A 69 -7.09 -7.36 15.65
C GLY A 69 -7.83 -6.12 16.19
N ILE A 70 -7.27 -5.48 17.22
CA ILE A 70 -7.85 -4.27 17.81
C ILE A 70 -7.85 -3.13 16.80
N MET A 71 -6.73 -2.87 16.14
CA MET A 71 -6.61 -1.79 15.17
C MET A 71 -7.49 -2.02 13.94
N ASN A 72 -7.58 -3.25 13.43
CA ASN A 72 -8.53 -3.60 12.36
C ASN A 72 -9.99 -3.31 12.74
N ALA A 73 -10.37 -3.49 14.00
CA ALA A 73 -11.72 -3.20 14.46
C ALA A 73 -11.97 -1.72 14.75
N MET A 74 -10.95 -0.99 15.21
CA MET A 74 -11.07 0.39 15.69
C MET A 74 -10.76 1.45 14.63
N ALA A 75 -9.79 1.22 13.74
CA ALA A 75 -9.39 2.18 12.72
C ALA A 75 -10.58 2.65 11.84
N PRO A 76 -11.49 1.78 11.35
CA PRO A 76 -12.67 2.22 10.60
C PRO A 76 -13.65 3.03 11.45
N LYS A 77 -13.81 2.68 12.73
CA LYS A 77 -14.71 3.37 13.66
C LYS A 77 -14.19 4.75 14.04
N ALA A 78 -12.87 4.88 14.16
CA ALA A 78 -12.16 6.13 14.39
C ALA A 78 -11.95 6.94 13.10
N LYS A 79 -12.38 6.42 11.94
CA LYS A 79 -12.26 7.02 10.61
C LYS A 79 -10.80 7.34 10.23
N LEU A 80 -9.87 6.45 10.60
CA LEU A 80 -8.47 6.55 10.21
C LEU A 80 -8.29 6.16 8.75
N THR A 81 -7.36 6.82 8.05
CA THR A 81 -6.86 6.33 6.75
C THR A 81 -5.98 5.10 6.94
N ASP A 82 -5.66 4.41 5.85
CA ASP A 82 -4.76 3.24 5.90
C ASP A 82 -3.36 3.62 6.39
N GLU A 83 -2.85 4.79 6.00
CA GLU A 83 -1.55 5.27 6.52
C GLU A 83 -1.62 5.57 8.01
N GLN A 84 -2.67 6.27 8.45
CA GLN A 84 -2.87 6.58 9.87
C GLN A 84 -3.04 5.33 10.72
N HIS A 85 -3.74 4.32 10.21
CA HIS A 85 -3.84 3.02 10.84
C HIS A 85 -2.45 2.40 11.03
N GLN A 86 -1.63 2.34 9.98
CA GLN A 86 -0.28 1.80 10.06
C GLN A 86 0.60 2.57 11.05
N TRP A 87 0.56 3.91 11.02
CA TRP A 87 1.36 4.75 11.91
C TRP A 87 0.99 4.56 13.39
N VAL A 88 -0.31 4.45 13.69
CA VAL A 88 -0.79 4.17 15.05
C VAL A 88 -0.37 2.77 15.48
N TYR A 89 -0.49 1.77 14.61
CA TYR A 89 -0.03 0.40 14.91
C TYR A 89 1.48 0.36 15.20
N ASP A 90 2.29 1.00 14.35
CA ASP A 90 3.74 1.05 14.51
C ASP A 90 4.13 1.77 15.80
N TYR A 91 3.42 2.85 16.16
CA TYR A 91 3.56 3.49 17.47
C TYR A 91 3.28 2.51 18.61
N LEU A 92 2.14 1.82 18.61
CA LEU A 92 1.73 0.92 19.68
C LEU A 92 2.74 -0.20 19.91
N VAL A 93 3.31 -0.78 18.85
CA VAL A 93 4.29 -1.87 18.96
C VAL A 93 5.73 -1.39 19.18
N SER A 94 6.01 -0.09 19.02
CA SER A 94 7.30 0.51 19.34
C SER A 94 7.51 0.74 20.84
N VAL A 95 6.41 0.90 21.60
CA VAL A 95 6.45 1.15 23.04
C VAL A 95 6.79 -0.15 23.77
N LYS A 96 7.90 -0.13 24.52
CA LYS A 96 8.33 -1.26 25.36
C LYS A 96 7.79 -1.11 26.78
N LYS A 97 7.57 -2.25 27.44
CA LYS A 97 7.28 -2.32 28.88
C LYS A 97 8.48 -1.85 29.70
#